data_AF-A0A3N5GUU9-F1
#
_entry.id   AF-A0A3N5GUU9-F1
#
_cell.length_a   1.000
_cell.length_b   1.000
_cell.length_c   1.000
_cell.angle_alpha   90.00
_cell.angle_beta   90.00
_cell.angle_gamma   90.00
#
_symmetry.space_group_name_H-M   'P 1'
#
loop_
_entity.id
_entity.type
_entity.pdbx_description
1 polymer ?
#
loop_
_entity_poly.entity_id
_entity_poly.type
_entity_poly.pdbx_seq_one_letter_code
_entity_poly.pdbx_strand_id
1 'polypeptide(L)'
;DARDYGVTLARWRTDVLLAVLLFAVIAPLFVLGYQAWLGHLLPREPGGPPPGLAFHLRIPAGYGWSNVVDEIFVTALPEEFFYRGWLQARLKRVWPGGARIAGVVVGPAFLVVAALFALGHLAIFQGSRLLVFFPALLFGWLRERTGTIVGSTLFHAACNILSRVVAASVSPLWDGR
;
A
#
# COMPACT_ATOMS: atom_id res chain seq x y z
N ASP A 1 -9.65 -14.04 -21.96
CA ASP A 1 -9.12 -12.75 -22.48
C ASP A 1 -8.25 -12.11 -21.40
N ALA A 2 -7.21 -11.33 -21.74
CA ALA A 2 -6.45 -10.51 -20.78
C ALA A 2 -7.36 -9.54 -19.99
N ARG A 3 -8.49 -9.14 -20.59
CA ARG A 3 -9.53 -8.33 -19.93
C ARG A 3 -10.15 -9.02 -18.71
N ASP A 4 -10.23 -10.35 -18.68
CA ASP A 4 -10.75 -11.11 -17.53
C ASP A 4 -9.86 -10.90 -16.28
N TYR A 5 -8.58 -10.60 -16.50
CA TYR A 5 -7.59 -10.31 -15.46
C TYR A 5 -7.40 -8.81 -15.23
N GLY A 6 -8.27 -7.96 -15.79
CA GLY A 6 -8.26 -6.53 -15.50
C GLY A 6 -7.26 -5.70 -16.27
N VAL A 7 -6.58 -6.29 -17.25
CA VAL A 7 -5.61 -5.62 -18.10
C VAL A 7 -6.38 -4.82 -19.17
N THR A 8 -6.94 -3.70 -18.74
CA THR A 8 -7.76 -2.81 -19.57
C THR A 8 -7.80 -1.40 -18.98
N LEU A 9 -7.87 -0.39 -19.85
CA LEU A 9 -8.01 1.02 -19.47
C LEU A 9 -9.48 1.48 -19.45
N ALA A 10 -10.45 0.57 -19.58
CA ALA A 10 -11.87 0.92 -19.74
C ALA A 10 -12.44 1.84 -18.64
N ARG A 11 -11.85 1.83 -17.42
CA ARG A 11 -12.28 2.67 -16.30
C ARG A 11 -11.18 3.56 -15.71
N TRP A 12 -10.14 3.89 -16.50
CA TRP A 12 -8.95 4.60 -16.01
C TRP A 12 -9.26 5.89 -15.25
N ARG A 13 -10.30 6.65 -15.65
CA ARG A 13 -10.70 7.88 -14.94
C ARG A 13 -11.19 7.59 -13.52
N THR A 14 -12.04 6.57 -13.36
CA THR A 14 -12.53 6.13 -12.06
C THR A 14 -11.40 5.54 -11.22
N ASP A 15 -10.50 4.77 -11.87
CA ASP A 15 -9.32 4.20 -11.22
C ASP A 15 -8.41 5.27 -10.64
N VAL A 16 -8.05 6.29 -11.43
CA VAL A 16 -7.22 7.42 -10.99
C VAL A 16 -7.92 8.19 -9.88
N LEU A 17 -9.21 8.51 -10.02
CA LEU A 17 -9.96 9.24 -9.01
C LEU A 17 -9.98 8.49 -7.67
N LEU A 18 -10.30 7.19 -7.67
CA LEU A 18 -10.34 6.39 -6.44
C LEU A 18 -8.95 6.24 -5.82
N ALA A 19 -7.90 6.04 -6.63
CA ALA A 19 -6.53 5.97 -6.14
C ALA A 19 -6.12 7.28 -5.44
N VAL A 20 -6.44 8.44 -6.03
CA VAL A 20 -6.16 9.76 -5.44
C VAL A 20 -6.95 9.97 -4.16
N LEU A 21 -8.24 9.65 -4.13
CA LEU A 21 -9.07 9.82 -2.93
C LEU A 21 -8.60 8.93 -1.79
N LEU A 22 -8.29 7.65 -2.07
CA LEU A 22 -7.73 6.75 -1.08
C LEU A 22 -6.37 7.25 -0.60
N PHE A 23 -5.50 7.72 -1.50
CA PHE A 23 -4.20 8.26 -1.13
C PHE A 23 -4.32 9.49 -0.22
N ALA A 24 -5.25 10.41 -0.52
CA ALA A 24 -5.49 11.59 0.31
C ALA A 24 -5.92 11.24 1.75
N VAL A 25 -6.61 10.11 1.94
CA VAL A 25 -7.00 9.61 3.28
C VAL A 25 -5.88 8.82 3.93
N ILE A 26 -5.23 7.91 3.20
CA ILE A 26 -4.25 6.98 3.75
C ILE A 26 -2.92 7.67 4.03
N ALA A 27 -2.51 8.65 3.22
CA ALA A 27 -1.24 9.34 3.41
C ALA A 27 -1.09 10.00 4.80
N PRO A 28 -2.01 10.84 5.28
CA PRO A 28 -1.88 11.43 6.62
C PRO A 28 -1.95 10.37 7.72
N LEU A 29 -2.81 9.35 7.59
CA LEU A 29 -2.89 8.26 8.57
C LEU A 29 -1.58 7.46 8.65
N PHE A 30 -0.95 7.22 7.51
CA PHE A 30 0.34 6.52 7.45
C PHE A 30 1.46 7.36 8.07
N VAL A 31 1.52 8.67 7.79
CA VAL A 31 2.52 9.57 8.41
C VAL A 31 2.39 9.56 9.94
N LEU A 32 1.16 9.71 10.46
CA LEU A 32 0.90 9.68 11.90
C LEU A 32 1.25 8.32 12.52
N GLY A 33 0.84 7.23 11.86
CA GLY A 33 1.15 5.86 12.30
C GLY A 33 2.66 5.58 12.31
N TYR A 34 3.39 6.04 11.29
CA TYR A 34 4.83 5.91 11.19
C TYR A 34 5.55 6.67 12.32
N GLN A 35 5.13 7.91 12.60
CA GLN A 35 5.68 8.69 13.72
C GLN A 35 5.40 8.01 15.07
N ALA A 36 4.18 7.55 15.30
CA ALA A 36 3.84 6.83 16.52
C ALA A 36 4.70 5.57 16.68
N TRP A 37 4.83 4.76 15.61
CA TRP A 37 5.65 3.55 15.60
C TRP A 37 7.12 3.85 15.87
N LEU A 38 7.70 4.86 15.22
CA LEU A 38 9.09 5.25 15.44
C LEU A 38 9.31 5.77 16.88
N GLY A 39 8.39 6.57 17.42
CA GLY A 39 8.44 7.04 18.80
C GLY A 39 8.33 5.93 19.84
N HIS A 40 7.74 4.78 19.49
CA HIS A 40 7.76 3.58 20.34
C HIS A 40 9.09 2.80 20.28
N LEU A 41 9.81 2.88 19.16
CA LEU A 41 11.08 2.19 18.95
C LEU A 41 12.29 2.95 19.48
N LEU A 42 12.22 4.29 19.50
CA LEU A 42 13.31 5.12 20.00
C LEU A 42 13.45 4.95 21.54
N PRO A 43 14.69 4.84 22.06
CA PRO A 43 14.94 4.82 23.49
C PRO A 43 14.30 6.01 24.18
N ARG A 44 13.67 5.77 25.33
CA ARG A 44 13.17 6.83 26.21
C ARG A 44 14.20 7.11 27.31
N GLU A 45 14.52 8.38 27.50
CA GLU A 45 15.24 8.82 28.69
C GLU A 45 14.40 8.50 29.94
N PRO A 46 14.97 7.89 31.00
CA PRO A 46 14.23 7.60 32.23
C PRO A 46 13.64 8.87 32.83
N GLY A 47 12.30 8.95 32.91
CA GLY A 47 11.59 10.12 33.41
C GLY A 47 11.49 11.31 32.45
N GLY A 48 12.03 11.18 31.22
CA GLY A 48 11.94 12.20 30.18
C GLY A 48 10.65 12.11 29.35
N PRO A 49 10.26 13.19 28.64
CA PRO A 49 9.19 13.13 27.66
C PRO A 49 9.55 12.17 26.51
N PRO A 50 8.56 11.66 25.75
CA PRO A 50 8.83 10.89 24.54
C PRO A 50 9.76 11.68 23.59
N PRO A 51 10.65 11.01 22.84
CA PRO A 51 11.50 11.69 21.87
C PRO A 51 10.62 12.46 20.88
N GLY A 52 10.85 13.76 20.78
CA GLY A 52 10.15 14.58 19.80
C GLY A 52 10.51 14.11 18.39
N LEU A 53 9.53 13.99 17.51
CA LEU A 53 9.76 13.68 16.10
C LEU A 53 9.43 14.91 15.26
N ALA A 54 10.37 15.31 14.41
CA ALA A 54 10.14 16.34 13.42
C ALA A 54 9.79 15.71 12.07
N PHE A 55 8.81 16.29 11.39
CA PHE A 55 8.53 16.01 9.99
C PHE A 55 9.06 17.15 9.13
N HIS A 56 10.06 16.85 8.31
CA HIS A 56 10.54 17.75 7.28
C HIS A 56 10.46 17.01 5.95
N LEU A 57 9.53 17.43 5.08
CA LEU A 57 9.34 16.77 3.79
C LEU A 57 10.66 16.72 3.02
N ARG A 58 11.13 15.51 2.76
CA ARG A 58 12.38 15.22 2.07
C ARG A 58 12.15 14.14 1.03
N ILE A 59 12.68 14.38 -0.16
CA ILE A 59 12.81 13.36 -1.18
C ILE A 59 14.06 12.54 -0.81
N PRO A 60 13.98 11.18 -0.77
CA PRO A 60 15.14 10.36 -0.46
C PRO A 60 16.31 10.65 -1.40
N ALA A 61 17.54 10.58 -0.89
CA ALA A 61 18.73 10.82 -1.71
C ALA A 61 18.78 9.87 -2.92
N GLY A 62 19.00 10.43 -4.11
CA GLY A 62 19.01 9.68 -5.37
C GLY A 62 17.64 9.27 -5.90
N TYR A 63 16.54 9.68 -5.26
CA TYR A 63 15.19 9.37 -5.73
C TYR A 63 14.74 10.36 -6.81
N GLY A 64 14.38 9.84 -7.98
CA GLY A 64 13.97 10.64 -9.14
C GLY A 64 12.89 9.97 -9.99
N TRP A 65 12.76 10.42 -11.24
CA TRP A 65 11.73 9.92 -12.17
C TRP A 65 11.85 8.43 -12.47
N SER A 66 13.09 7.91 -12.59
CA SER A 66 13.32 6.48 -12.80
C SER A 66 12.71 5.64 -11.69
N ASN A 67 12.79 6.07 -10.43
CA ASN A 67 12.19 5.33 -9.32
C ASN A 67 10.67 5.32 -9.37
N VAL A 68 10.04 6.40 -9.85
CA VAL A 68 8.58 6.43 -10.05
C VAL A 68 8.17 5.41 -11.12
N VAL A 69 8.94 5.34 -12.22
CA VAL A 69 8.73 4.34 -13.28
C VAL A 69 8.92 2.93 -12.74
N ASP A 70 9.96 2.69 -11.94
CA ASP A 70 10.22 1.39 -11.32
C ASP A 70 9.07 0.97 -10.40
N GLU A 71 8.61 1.85 -9.52
CA GLU A 71 7.51 1.56 -8.61
C GLU A 71 6.22 1.22 -9.36
N ILE A 72 5.95 1.87 -10.50
CA ILE A 72 4.75 1.59 -11.30
C ILE A 72 4.92 0.31 -12.10
N PHE A 73 5.98 0.17 -12.90
CA PHE A 73 6.06 -0.84 -13.95
C PHE A 73 6.87 -2.07 -13.57
N VAL A 74 7.80 -1.95 -12.63
CA VAL A 74 8.66 -3.07 -12.19
C VAL A 74 8.09 -3.70 -10.92
N THR A 75 7.51 -2.89 -10.03
CA THR A 75 6.97 -3.37 -8.75
C THR A 75 5.45 -3.51 -8.77
N ALA A 76 4.71 -2.39 -8.81
CA ALA A 76 3.26 -2.42 -8.57
C ALA A 76 2.49 -3.12 -9.70
N LEU A 77 2.81 -2.88 -10.98
CA LEU A 77 2.08 -3.48 -12.09
C LEU A 77 2.22 -5.01 -12.11
N PRO A 78 3.42 -5.62 -12.03
CA PRO A 78 3.55 -7.07 -12.00
C PRO A 78 2.90 -7.71 -10.77
N GLU A 79 3.04 -7.10 -9.59
CA GLU A 79 2.44 -7.61 -8.36
C GLU A 79 0.90 -7.54 -8.43
N GLU A 80 0.33 -6.40 -8.83
CA GLU A 80 -1.12 -6.27 -8.94
C GLU A 80 -1.68 -7.14 -10.08
N PHE A 81 -0.95 -7.32 -11.17
CA PHE A 81 -1.33 -8.30 -12.19
C PHE A 81 -1.40 -9.71 -11.62
N PHE A 82 -0.35 -10.17 -10.91
CA PHE A 82 -0.33 -11.52 -10.34
C PHE A 82 -1.41 -11.71 -9.28
N TYR A 83 -1.46 -10.83 -8.28
CA TYR A 83 -2.35 -11.03 -7.14
C TYR A 83 -3.80 -10.64 -7.45
N ARG A 84 -4.05 -9.48 -8.07
CA ARG A 84 -5.42 -8.92 -8.24
C ARG A 84 -6.00 -9.27 -9.60
N GLY A 85 -5.16 -9.27 -10.62
CA GLY A 85 -5.53 -9.72 -11.95
C GLY A 85 -5.79 -11.21 -11.97
N TRP A 86 -4.77 -12.03 -11.67
CA TRP A 86 -4.82 -13.48 -11.83
C TRP A 86 -5.33 -14.23 -10.59
N LEU A 87 -4.65 -14.14 -9.45
CA LEU A 87 -4.92 -14.99 -8.28
C LEU A 87 -6.31 -14.72 -7.68
N GLN A 88 -6.64 -13.45 -7.44
CA GLN A 88 -7.94 -13.05 -6.91
C GLN A 88 -9.08 -13.45 -7.84
N ALA A 89 -8.94 -13.21 -9.14
CA ALA A 89 -9.94 -13.61 -10.13
C ALA A 89 -10.14 -15.13 -10.17
N ARG A 90 -9.06 -15.92 -10.04
CA ARG A 90 -9.13 -17.39 -10.02
C ARG A 90 -9.78 -17.91 -8.75
N LEU A 91 -9.34 -17.43 -7.58
CA LEU A 91 -9.89 -17.86 -6.30
C LEU A 91 -11.37 -17.48 -6.16
N LYS A 92 -11.78 -16.31 -6.69
CA LYS A 92 -13.20 -15.94 -6.68
C LYS A 92 -14.11 -16.83 -7.53
N ARG A 93 -13.59 -17.52 -8.55
CA ARG A 93 -14.38 -18.51 -9.30
C ARG A 93 -14.68 -19.74 -8.45
N VAL A 94 -13.80 -20.08 -7.51
CA VAL A 94 -13.94 -21.24 -6.62
C VAL A 94 -14.65 -20.87 -5.32
N TRP A 95 -14.37 -19.69 -4.78
CA TRP A 95 -14.95 -19.14 -3.54
C TRP A 95 -15.65 -17.80 -3.82
N PRO A 96 -16.81 -17.79 -4.50
CA PRO A 96 -17.51 -16.57 -4.89
C PRO A 96 -18.23 -15.86 -3.75
N GLY A 97 -18.47 -16.56 -2.63
CA GLY A 97 -19.24 -16.06 -1.49
C GLY A 97 -18.49 -14.99 -0.69
N GLY A 98 -19.24 -14.24 0.12
CA GLY A 98 -18.70 -13.20 1.01
C GLY A 98 -19.75 -12.16 1.39
N ALA A 99 -19.41 -11.32 2.36
CA ALA A 99 -20.23 -10.18 2.74
C ALA A 99 -20.09 -9.05 1.71
N ARG A 100 -21.17 -8.32 1.46
CA ARG A 100 -21.12 -7.08 0.66
C ARG A 100 -20.72 -5.92 1.54
N ILE A 101 -19.51 -5.39 1.32
CA ILE A 101 -18.94 -4.28 2.08
C ILE A 101 -18.46 -3.22 1.09
N ALA A 102 -18.86 -1.96 1.29
CA ALA A 102 -18.45 -0.84 0.43
C ALA A 102 -18.60 -1.11 -1.08
N GLY A 103 -19.69 -1.79 -1.47
CA GLY A 103 -20.01 -2.09 -2.87
C GLY A 103 -19.25 -3.25 -3.50
N VAL A 104 -18.45 -4.01 -2.75
CA VAL A 104 -17.73 -5.20 -3.25
C VAL A 104 -18.01 -6.44 -2.39
N VAL A 105 -17.80 -7.64 -2.95
CA VAL A 105 -17.90 -8.90 -2.20
C VAL A 105 -16.56 -9.19 -1.52
N VAL A 106 -16.55 -9.09 -0.20
CA VAL A 106 -15.43 -9.42 0.69
C VAL A 106 -15.67 -10.80 1.29
N GLY A 107 -14.92 -11.78 0.81
CA GLY A 107 -15.03 -13.18 1.24
C GLY A 107 -13.67 -13.87 1.28
N PRO A 108 -13.65 -15.21 1.41
CA PRO A 108 -12.40 -15.97 1.60
C PRO A 108 -11.35 -15.70 0.52
N ALA A 109 -11.74 -15.69 -0.77
CA ALA A 109 -10.81 -15.39 -1.86
C ALA A 109 -10.14 -14.02 -1.72
N PHE A 110 -10.91 -13.00 -1.33
CA PHE A 110 -10.40 -11.64 -1.15
C PHE A 110 -9.38 -11.56 -0.01
N LEU A 111 -9.73 -12.15 1.15
CA LEU A 111 -8.89 -12.12 2.35
C LEU A 111 -7.63 -12.97 2.19
N VAL A 112 -7.74 -14.15 1.56
CA VAL A 112 -6.61 -15.03 1.29
C VAL A 112 -5.61 -14.35 0.36
N VAL A 113 -6.05 -13.65 -0.69
CA VAL A 113 -5.12 -12.92 -1.56
C VAL A 113 -4.40 -11.79 -0.82
N ALA A 114 -5.11 -11.02 0.01
CA ALA A 114 -4.48 -9.99 0.83
C ALA A 114 -3.45 -10.60 1.81
N ALA A 115 -3.77 -11.75 2.42
CA ALA A 115 -2.86 -12.47 3.30
C ALA A 115 -1.63 -13.01 2.55
N LEU A 116 -1.81 -13.64 1.39
CA LEU A 116 -0.71 -14.15 0.57
C LEU A 116 0.20 -13.03 0.04
N PHE A 117 -0.37 -11.86 -0.26
CA PHE A 117 0.40 -10.67 -0.60
C PHE A 117 1.31 -10.24 0.55
N ALA A 118 0.75 -10.15 1.76
CA ALA A 118 1.52 -9.80 2.95
C ALA A 118 2.59 -10.85 3.31
N LEU A 119 2.27 -12.14 3.19
CA LEU A 119 3.22 -13.23 3.42
C LEU A 119 4.37 -13.22 2.40
N GLY A 120 4.09 -12.89 1.13
CA GLY A 120 5.14 -12.74 0.11
C GLY A 120 6.19 -11.68 0.50
N HIS A 121 5.79 -10.66 1.24
CA HIS A 121 6.70 -9.61 1.72
C HIS A 121 7.60 -10.03 2.88
N LEU A 122 7.42 -11.24 3.44
CA LEU A 122 8.38 -11.83 4.38
C LEU A 122 9.66 -12.33 3.70
N ALA A 123 9.79 -12.26 2.37
CA ALA A 123 10.99 -12.65 1.63
C ALA A 123 12.28 -11.94 2.09
N ILE A 124 12.16 -10.78 2.74
CA ILE A 124 13.28 -10.02 3.32
C ILE A 124 13.39 -10.16 4.85
N PHE A 125 12.68 -11.12 5.45
CA PHE A 125 12.73 -11.47 6.88
C PHE A 125 12.44 -10.33 7.87
N GLN A 126 11.52 -9.42 7.50
CA GLN A 126 11.09 -8.31 8.35
C GLN A 126 9.62 -8.45 8.75
N GLY A 127 9.34 -8.75 10.02
CA GLY A 127 7.97 -8.99 10.51
C GLY A 127 7.01 -7.80 10.31
N SER A 128 7.52 -6.56 10.39
CA SER A 128 6.73 -5.35 10.13
C SER A 128 6.16 -5.30 8.71
N ARG A 129 6.74 -6.05 7.76
CA ARG A 129 6.23 -6.14 6.38
C ARG A 129 4.87 -6.79 6.29
N LEU A 130 4.44 -7.58 7.28
CA LEU A 130 3.08 -8.12 7.30
C LEU A 130 2.00 -7.03 7.36
N LEU A 131 2.34 -5.81 7.78
CA LEU A 131 1.42 -4.67 7.79
C LEU A 131 0.95 -4.26 6.39
N VAL A 132 1.64 -4.66 5.31
CA VAL A 132 1.15 -4.45 3.94
C VAL A 132 -0.15 -5.20 3.67
N PHE A 133 -0.60 -6.09 4.57
CA PHE A 133 -1.94 -6.67 4.56
C PHE A 133 -3.04 -5.61 4.49
N PHE A 134 -2.91 -4.50 5.23
CA PHE A 134 -3.96 -3.47 5.28
C PHE A 134 -4.14 -2.72 3.95
N PRO A 135 -3.09 -2.14 3.32
CA PRO A 135 -3.23 -1.56 1.99
C PRO A 135 -3.57 -2.61 0.93
N ALA A 136 -3.13 -3.87 1.10
CA ALA A 136 -3.51 -4.98 0.22
C ALA A 136 -5.03 -5.21 0.14
N LEU A 137 -5.79 -4.97 1.22
CA LEU A 137 -7.25 -4.99 1.19
C LEU A 137 -7.80 -3.89 0.27
N LEU A 138 -7.23 -2.68 0.30
CA LEU A 138 -7.64 -1.58 -0.58
C LEU A 138 -7.28 -1.84 -2.05
N PHE A 139 -6.13 -2.47 -2.32
CA PHE A 139 -5.77 -2.92 -3.67
C PHE A 139 -6.78 -3.91 -4.22
N GLY A 140 -7.19 -4.89 -3.39
CA GLY A 140 -8.25 -5.84 -3.72
C GLY A 140 -9.59 -5.15 -3.92
N TRP A 141 -9.93 -4.16 -3.08
CA TRP A 141 -11.18 -3.39 -3.20
C TRP A 141 -11.25 -2.60 -4.50
N LEU A 142 -10.18 -1.89 -4.88
CA LEU A 142 -10.09 -1.16 -6.15
C LEU A 142 -10.33 -2.09 -7.34
N ARG A 143 -9.65 -3.25 -7.34
CA ARG A 143 -9.82 -4.30 -8.35
C ARG A 143 -11.28 -4.73 -8.51
N GLU A 144 -11.97 -5.00 -7.41
CA GLU A 144 -13.37 -5.41 -7.41
C GLU A 144 -14.32 -4.28 -7.80
N ARG A 145 -13.99 -3.05 -7.40
CA ARG A 145 -14.84 -1.89 -7.63
C ARG A 145 -14.85 -1.46 -9.09
N THR A 146 -13.71 -1.52 -9.76
CA THR A 146 -13.55 -1.03 -11.14
C THR A 146 -13.46 -2.15 -12.17
N GLY A 147 -13.07 -3.35 -11.77
CA GLY A 147 -12.83 -4.46 -12.69
C GLY A 147 -11.55 -4.30 -13.52
N THR A 148 -10.67 -3.36 -13.16
CA THR A 148 -9.34 -3.18 -13.76
C THR A 148 -8.25 -3.41 -12.69
N ILE A 149 -6.97 -3.45 -13.08
CA ILE A 149 -5.85 -3.38 -12.13
C ILE A 149 -5.21 -2.00 -12.05
N VAL A 150 -5.65 -1.04 -12.89
CA VAL A 150 -5.01 0.28 -13.02
C VAL A 150 -5.04 1.05 -11.71
N GLY A 151 -6.21 1.10 -11.05
CA GLY A 151 -6.36 1.81 -9.77
C GLY A 151 -5.49 1.19 -8.69
N SER A 152 -5.48 -0.14 -8.59
CA SER A 152 -4.66 -0.89 -7.64
C SER A 152 -3.17 -0.62 -7.87
N THR A 153 -2.69 -0.67 -9.13
CA THR A 153 -1.29 -0.39 -9.49
C THR A 153 -0.87 1.02 -9.11
N LEU A 154 -1.68 2.03 -9.46
CA LEU A 154 -1.37 3.43 -9.15
C LEU A 154 -1.35 3.69 -7.65
N PHE A 155 -2.33 3.17 -6.92
CA PHE A 155 -2.41 3.35 -5.47
C PHE A 155 -1.29 2.60 -4.75
N HIS A 156 -0.95 1.38 -5.18
CA HIS A 156 0.18 0.62 -4.66
C HIS A 156 1.49 1.39 -4.86
N ALA A 157 1.81 1.82 -6.09
CA ALA A 157 3.02 2.60 -6.37
C ALA A 157 3.07 3.88 -5.50
N ALA A 158 1.94 4.58 -5.34
CA ALA A 158 1.85 5.76 -4.48
C ALA A 158 2.13 5.42 -3.00
N CYS A 159 1.63 4.30 -2.48
CA CYS A 159 1.93 3.83 -1.13
C CYS A 159 3.44 3.52 -0.94
N ASN A 160 4.08 2.90 -1.94
CA ASN A 160 5.52 2.63 -1.87
C ASN A 160 6.35 3.92 -1.87
N ILE A 161 6.02 4.84 -2.77
CA ILE A 161 6.65 6.17 -2.85
C ILE A 161 6.49 6.91 -1.51
N LEU A 162 5.25 6.94 -0.97
CA LEU A 162 4.96 7.57 0.31
C LEU A 162 5.80 6.97 1.44
N SER A 163 5.87 5.64 1.52
CA SER A 163 6.66 4.96 2.56
C SER A 163 8.12 5.39 2.54
N ARG A 164 8.73 5.49 1.36
CA ARG A 164 10.12 5.95 1.19
C ARG A 164 10.28 7.43 1.55
N VAL A 165 9.36 8.29 1.11
CA VAL A 165 9.38 9.72 1.41
C VAL A 165 9.23 9.96 2.90
N VAL A 166 8.28 9.30 3.56
CA VAL A 166 8.06 9.43 5.01
C VAL A 166 9.29 8.96 5.79
N ALA A 167 9.88 7.82 5.41
CA ALA A 167 11.10 7.34 6.04
C ALA A 167 12.28 8.33 5.91
N ALA A 168 12.36 9.08 4.82
CA ALA A 168 13.37 10.14 4.65
C ALA A 168 12.99 11.47 5.34
N SER A 169 11.71 11.66 5.66
CA SER A 169 11.16 12.93 6.16
C SER A 169 11.00 12.99 7.68
N VAL A 170 11.06 11.86 8.38
CA VAL A 170 10.92 11.81 9.84
C VAL A 170 12.28 11.61 10.49
N SER A 171 12.66 12.52 11.38
CA SER A 171 13.90 12.42 12.17
C SER A 171 13.65 12.70 13.66
N PRO A 172 14.41 12.07 14.56
CA PRO A 172 14.41 12.46 15.97
C PRO A 172 14.81 13.92 16.13
N LEU A 173 14.11 14.65 16.98
CA LEU A 173 14.59 15.89 17.55
C LEU A 173 15.64 15.52 18.59
N TRP A 174 16.90 15.46 18.17
CA TRP A 174 17.99 15.56 19.14
C TRP A 174 18.01 17.00 19.62
N ASP A 175 17.78 17.20 20.92
CA ASP A 175 17.97 18.50 21.56
C ASP A 175 19.36 19.01 21.17
N GLY A 176 19.40 20.14 20.46
CA GLY A 176 20.62 20.87 20.13
C GLY A 176 21.20 21.54 21.38
N ARG A 177 21.67 20.74 22.33
CA ARG A 177 22.61 21.16 23.36
C ARG A 177 24.02 20.71 22.98
#